data_AF-A0A7X3SMP3-F1
#
_entry.id   AF-A0A7X3SMP3-F1
#
_cell.length_a   1.000
_cell.length_b   1.000
_cell.length_c   1.000
_cell.angle_alpha   90.00
_cell.angle_beta   90.00
_cell.angle_gamma   90.00
#
_symmetry.space_group_name_H-M   'P 1'
#
loop_
_entity.id
_entity.type
_entity.pdbx_description
1 polymer ?
#
loop_
_entity_poly.entity_id
_entity_poly.type
_entity_poly.pdbx_seq_one_letter_code
_entity_poly.pdbx_strand_id
1 'polypeptide(L)'
;MRSRAYCGPTAVAAITREPLSRVRDVFRTVRFGSDWPAWERAPAVKGTSTHNVQQVLRIFGYASHWHTVEDNPTLRAWFERRTGAMRTHPGIVMVTGHWIAFSGCTVCDTFSNGEVIDAEDARCRRSRVKGALLISGRVPPRVEVLDLQAGRLAQKTKVSNYRVAFARLAKRLNASVSRDDMYLWVEMPSGICLAMRHWDWPESYSNLSSFAENPDLSRLERADDSSTYWFPR
;
A
#
# COMPACT_ATOMS: atom_id res chain seq x y z
N MET A 1 -1.11 14.58 -3.74
CA MET A 1 -0.16 14.23 -2.66
C MET A 1 0.96 13.37 -3.23
N ARG A 2 2.21 13.89 -3.33
CA ARG A 2 3.39 13.06 -3.62
C ARG A 2 3.63 12.13 -2.43
N SER A 3 3.27 10.86 -2.55
CA SER A 3 3.62 9.89 -1.50
C SER A 3 5.15 9.73 -1.50
N ARG A 4 5.82 10.05 -0.39
CA ARG A 4 7.26 9.77 -0.23
C ARG A 4 7.50 8.28 -0.50
N ALA A 5 8.42 8.00 -1.43
CA ALA A 5 8.87 6.64 -1.70
C ALA A 5 9.72 6.14 -0.53
N TYR A 6 9.51 4.90 -0.11
CA TYR A 6 10.32 4.25 0.91
C TYR A 6 11.42 3.41 0.24
N CYS A 7 12.57 3.28 0.90
CA CYS A 7 13.78 2.69 0.31
C CYS A 7 13.58 1.23 -0.14
N GLY A 8 12.98 0.37 0.68
CA GLY A 8 12.71 -1.03 0.32
C GLY A 8 11.87 -1.18 -0.96
N PRO A 9 10.67 -0.58 -1.02
CA PRO A 9 9.87 -0.57 -2.24
C PRO A 9 10.58 0.01 -3.46
N THR A 10 11.39 1.06 -3.28
CA THR A 10 12.14 1.68 -4.39
C THR A 10 13.21 0.75 -4.94
N ALA A 11 13.98 0.10 -4.05
CA ALA A 11 14.99 -0.85 -4.46
C ALA A 11 14.39 -2.08 -5.17
N VAL A 12 13.26 -2.59 -4.67
CA VAL A 12 12.55 -3.68 -5.35
C VAL A 12 12.00 -3.24 -6.71
N ALA A 13 11.43 -2.04 -6.82
CA ALA A 13 10.95 -1.51 -8.10
C ALA A 13 12.09 -1.41 -9.13
N ALA A 14 13.27 -0.97 -8.72
CA ALA A 14 14.45 -0.89 -9.59
C ALA A 14 14.88 -2.27 -10.13
N ILE A 15 14.84 -3.32 -9.29
CA ILE A 15 15.18 -4.70 -9.70
C ILE A 15 14.09 -5.34 -10.57
N THR A 16 12.84 -5.16 -10.17
CA THR A 16 11.67 -5.81 -10.80
C THR A 16 11.22 -5.11 -12.07
N ARG A 17 11.57 -3.84 -12.24
CA ARG A 17 11.02 -2.92 -13.25
C ARG A 17 9.50 -2.75 -13.16
N GLU A 18 8.92 -3.11 -12.03
CA GLU A 18 7.49 -2.95 -11.77
C GLU A 18 7.21 -1.53 -11.25
N PRO A 19 6.04 -0.95 -11.56
CA PRO A 19 5.65 0.34 -11.01
C PRO A 19 5.69 0.33 -9.47
N LEU A 20 6.21 1.40 -8.87
CA LEU A 20 6.32 1.52 -7.41
C LEU A 20 4.97 1.31 -6.69
N SER A 21 3.86 1.68 -7.32
CA SER A 21 2.50 1.42 -6.81
C SER A 21 2.24 -0.08 -6.62
N ARG A 22 2.54 -0.89 -7.65
CA ARG A 22 2.37 -2.35 -7.65
C ARG A 22 3.29 -3.00 -6.63
N VAL A 23 4.56 -2.58 -6.58
CA VAL A 23 5.52 -3.07 -5.57
C VAL A 23 5.03 -2.79 -4.15
N ARG A 24 4.52 -1.59 -3.87
CA ARG A 24 3.98 -1.23 -2.55
C ARG A 24 2.77 -2.07 -2.18
N ASP A 25 1.95 -2.46 -3.14
CA ASP A 25 0.77 -3.29 -2.91
C ASP A 25 1.18 -4.70 -2.52
N VAL A 26 2.16 -5.28 -3.22
CA VAL A 26 2.73 -6.58 -2.84
C VAL A 26 3.39 -6.52 -1.46
N PHE A 27 4.12 -5.43 -1.14
CA PHE A 27 4.64 -5.23 0.21
C PHE A 27 3.54 -5.19 1.28
N ARG A 28 2.37 -4.63 0.96
CA ARG A 28 1.24 -4.62 1.90
C ARG A 28 0.67 -6.02 2.06
N THR A 29 0.51 -6.76 0.98
CA THR A 29 0.04 -8.15 1.03
C THR A 29 0.96 -9.02 1.88
N VAL A 30 2.27 -8.93 1.68
CA VAL A 30 3.27 -9.66 2.47
C VAL A 30 3.24 -9.30 3.95
N ARG A 31 2.90 -8.06 4.30
CA ARG A 31 2.97 -7.56 5.68
C ARG A 31 1.65 -7.60 6.44
N PHE A 32 0.54 -7.47 5.74
CA PHE A 32 -0.79 -7.24 6.32
C PHE A 32 -1.84 -8.23 5.80
N GLY A 33 -1.45 -9.21 4.96
CA GLY A 33 -2.35 -10.20 4.37
C GLY A 33 -3.07 -9.68 3.11
N SER A 34 -3.74 -10.56 2.37
CA SER A 34 -4.45 -10.22 1.13
C SER A 34 -5.64 -9.28 1.32
N ASP A 35 -6.10 -9.11 2.56
CA ASP A 35 -7.33 -8.39 2.89
C ASP A 35 -7.11 -6.89 3.10
N TRP A 36 -5.85 -6.41 3.10
CA TRP A 36 -5.57 -4.98 3.23
C TRP A 36 -6.29 -4.08 2.22
N PRO A 37 -6.64 -4.50 0.98
CA PRO A 37 -7.44 -3.68 0.08
C PRO A 37 -8.85 -3.44 0.60
N ALA A 38 -9.39 -4.25 1.50
CA ALA A 38 -10.69 -4.00 2.12
C ALA A 38 -10.62 -2.94 3.23
N TRP A 39 -9.41 -2.58 3.69
CA TRP A 39 -9.23 -1.61 4.76
C TRP A 39 -9.55 -0.20 4.25
N GLU A 40 -10.04 0.65 5.16
CA GLU A 40 -10.39 2.04 4.85
C GLU A 40 -9.21 2.82 4.27
N ARG A 41 -8.01 2.58 4.81
CA ARG A 41 -6.78 3.20 4.34
C ARG A 41 -5.71 2.15 4.09
N ALA A 42 -5.13 2.22 2.89
CA ALA A 42 -4.00 1.38 2.54
C ALA A 42 -2.83 1.60 3.55
N PRO A 43 -2.39 0.54 4.26
CA PRO A 43 -1.41 0.69 5.33
C PRO A 43 -0.07 1.21 4.79
N ALA A 44 0.67 1.91 5.64
CA ALA A 44 1.97 2.47 5.27
C ALA A 44 3.05 1.38 5.24
N VAL A 45 3.87 1.36 4.19
CA VAL A 45 5.01 0.44 4.07
C VAL A 45 6.27 1.12 4.59
N LYS A 46 6.38 1.26 5.92
CA LYS A 46 7.55 1.84 6.61
C LYS A 46 8.42 0.75 7.23
N GLY A 47 9.74 0.89 7.19
CA GLY A 47 10.69 -0.04 7.83
C GLY A 47 10.53 -1.48 7.33
N THR A 48 11.05 -1.78 6.15
CA THR A 48 10.95 -3.13 5.56
C THR A 48 12.11 -4.00 6.03
N SER A 49 11.81 -5.20 6.51
CA SER A 49 12.82 -6.20 6.89
C SER A 49 13.37 -6.93 5.67
N THR A 50 14.50 -7.63 5.84
CA THR A 50 15.07 -8.50 4.80
C THR A 50 14.06 -9.54 4.34
N HIS A 51 13.33 -10.14 5.28
CA HIS A 51 12.27 -11.09 4.98
C HIS A 51 11.19 -10.48 4.07
N ASN A 52 10.74 -9.26 4.35
CA ASN A 52 9.74 -8.60 3.48
C ASN A 52 10.29 -8.39 2.06
N VAL A 53 11.51 -7.88 1.93
CA VAL A 53 12.12 -7.62 0.61
C VAL A 53 12.27 -8.93 -0.19
N GLN A 54 12.74 -10.00 0.46
CA GLN A 54 12.93 -11.30 -0.17
C GLN A 54 11.60 -11.94 -0.61
N GLN A 55 10.56 -11.88 0.22
CA GLN A 55 9.23 -12.40 -0.16
C GLN A 55 8.63 -11.63 -1.34
N VAL A 56 8.74 -10.29 -1.34
CA VAL A 56 8.24 -9.48 -2.45
C VAL A 56 8.99 -9.80 -3.75
N LEU A 57 10.33 -9.91 -3.71
CA LEU A 57 11.11 -10.36 -4.86
C LEU A 57 10.66 -11.74 -5.37
N ARG A 58 10.41 -12.67 -4.44
CA ARG A 58 9.92 -14.01 -4.79
C ARG A 58 8.56 -13.98 -5.48
N ILE A 59 7.61 -13.15 -5.01
CA ILE A 59 6.30 -12.98 -5.63
C ILE A 59 6.45 -12.47 -7.07
N PHE A 60 7.37 -11.53 -7.31
CA PHE A 60 7.70 -11.04 -8.66
C PHE A 60 8.56 -12.02 -9.49
N GLY A 61 8.79 -13.24 -9.02
CA GLY A 61 9.49 -14.27 -9.80
C GLY A 61 11.02 -14.15 -9.77
N TYR A 62 11.58 -13.56 -8.71
CA TYR A 62 13.02 -13.51 -8.50
C TYR A 62 13.44 -14.44 -7.35
N ALA A 63 14.37 -15.35 -7.62
CA ALA A 63 15.08 -16.07 -6.56
C ALA A 63 16.18 -15.18 -6.01
N SER A 64 16.28 -15.08 -4.69
CA SER A 64 17.33 -14.30 -4.05
C SER A 64 17.79 -14.92 -2.74
N HIS A 65 19.06 -14.69 -2.42
CA HIS A 65 19.72 -15.18 -1.22
C HIS A 65 20.34 -14.02 -0.47
N TRP A 66 20.19 -14.04 0.86
CA TRP A 66 20.83 -13.07 1.73
C TRP A 66 22.27 -13.47 2.00
N HIS A 67 23.18 -12.52 1.84
CA HIS A 67 24.57 -12.65 2.21
C HIS A 67 24.89 -11.59 3.26
N THR A 68 25.28 -12.03 4.45
CA THR A 68 25.87 -11.14 5.45
C THR A 68 27.24 -10.69 4.96
N VAL A 69 27.55 -9.41 5.17
CA VAL A 69 28.85 -8.84 4.80
C VAL A 69 29.64 -8.60 6.08
N GLU A 70 30.78 -9.27 6.20
CA GLU A 70 31.70 -9.16 7.34
C GLU A 70 32.36 -7.78 7.38
N ASP A 71 32.87 -7.38 8.55
CA ASP A 71 33.55 -6.10 8.82
C ASP A 71 32.78 -4.81 8.57
N ASN A 72 31.55 -4.91 8.07
CA ASN A 72 30.71 -3.77 7.69
C ASN A 72 31.49 -2.70 6.89
N PRO A 73 32.08 -3.02 5.73
CA PRO A 73 32.77 -2.04 4.90
C PRO A 73 31.84 -0.88 4.51
N THR A 74 32.42 0.24 4.09
CA THR A 74 31.63 1.27 3.41
C THR A 74 31.08 0.72 2.10
N LEU A 75 29.95 1.26 1.64
CA LEU A 75 29.35 0.84 0.36
C LEU A 75 30.37 0.89 -0.79
N ARG A 76 31.16 1.97 -0.86
CA ARG A 76 32.28 2.09 -1.81
C ARG A 76 33.29 0.93 -1.68
N ALA A 77 33.85 0.73 -0.49
CA ALA A 77 34.86 -0.32 -0.29
C ALA A 77 34.29 -1.72 -0.57
N TRP A 78 33.01 -1.94 -0.29
CA TRP A 78 32.33 -3.18 -0.63
C TRP A 78 32.22 -3.39 -2.14
N PHE A 79 31.88 -2.35 -2.91
CA PHE A 79 31.83 -2.40 -4.38
C PHE A 79 33.19 -2.72 -5.01
N GLU A 80 34.27 -2.18 -4.45
CA GLU A 80 35.66 -2.43 -4.89
C GLU A 80 36.12 -3.87 -4.57
N ARG A 81 35.74 -4.41 -3.40
CA ARG A 81 36.26 -5.70 -2.88
C ARG A 81 35.44 -6.92 -3.29
N ARG A 82 34.16 -6.76 -3.63
CA ARG A 82 33.27 -7.89 -3.91
C ARG A 82 33.75 -8.72 -5.11
N THR A 83 33.61 -10.03 -5.00
CA THR A 83 34.01 -11.01 -6.01
C THR A 83 32.85 -11.94 -6.38
N GLY A 84 33.04 -12.80 -7.38
CA GLY A 84 32.09 -13.84 -7.76
C GLY A 84 30.67 -13.31 -8.05
N ALA A 85 29.66 -13.96 -7.44
CA ALA A 85 28.26 -13.60 -7.63
C ALA A 85 27.92 -12.18 -7.14
N MET A 86 28.54 -11.70 -6.05
CA MET A 86 28.30 -10.35 -5.53
C MET A 86 28.73 -9.25 -6.53
N ARG A 87 29.73 -9.53 -7.37
CA ARG A 87 30.19 -8.61 -8.41
C ARG A 87 29.32 -8.63 -9.66
N THR A 88 28.84 -9.81 -10.03
CA THR A 88 28.23 -10.08 -11.35
C THR A 88 26.71 -10.04 -11.33
N HIS A 89 26.07 -10.38 -10.22
CA HIS A 89 24.62 -10.47 -10.12
C HIS A 89 24.04 -9.15 -9.59
N PRO A 90 22.89 -8.70 -10.12
CA PRO A 90 22.18 -7.59 -9.53
C PRO A 90 21.61 -7.98 -8.17
N GLY A 91 21.35 -6.99 -7.33
CA GLY A 91 20.86 -7.25 -5.98
C GLY A 91 20.38 -6.01 -5.25
N ILE A 92 20.05 -6.20 -3.99
CA ILE A 92 19.68 -5.12 -3.07
C ILE A 92 20.60 -5.19 -1.86
N VAL A 93 21.34 -4.12 -1.61
CA VAL A 93 22.21 -3.99 -0.45
C VAL A 93 21.51 -3.20 0.67
N MET A 94 21.67 -3.68 1.90
CA MET A 94 21.29 -2.94 3.10
C MET A 94 22.52 -2.21 3.62
N VAL A 95 22.45 -0.89 3.65
CA VAL A 95 23.32 -0.06 4.47
C VAL A 95 22.54 0.40 5.72
N THR A 96 23.18 0.99 6.73
CA THR A 96 22.53 1.43 7.98
C THR A 96 21.12 2.02 7.81
N GLY A 97 20.09 1.17 7.99
CA GLY A 97 18.66 1.54 7.89
C GLY A 97 18.11 1.83 6.48
N HIS A 98 18.85 1.53 5.40
CA HIS A 98 18.49 1.95 4.04
C HIS A 98 18.79 0.90 2.98
N TRP A 99 17.81 0.68 2.10
CA TRP A 99 17.88 -0.28 0.99
C TRP A 99 18.29 0.40 -0.30
N ILE A 100 19.24 -0.19 -1.01
CA ILE A 100 19.79 0.31 -2.28
C ILE A 100 19.80 -0.83 -3.28
N ALA A 101 19.20 -0.65 -4.45
CA ALA A 101 19.37 -1.60 -5.55
C ALA A 101 20.72 -1.36 -6.23
N PHE A 102 21.37 -2.42 -6.69
CA PHE A 102 22.63 -2.33 -7.42
C PHE A 102 22.71 -3.32 -8.58
N SER A 103 23.51 -2.98 -9.58
CA SER A 103 23.87 -3.88 -10.69
C SER A 103 25.24 -3.46 -11.22
N GLY A 104 26.25 -4.34 -11.16
CA GLY A 104 27.62 -3.87 -11.38
C GLY A 104 27.92 -2.71 -10.41
N CYS A 105 28.62 -1.67 -10.86
CA CYS A 105 28.99 -0.52 -10.00
C CYS A 105 27.95 0.61 -10.01
N THR A 106 26.72 0.36 -10.48
CA THR A 106 25.65 1.35 -10.44
C THR A 106 24.64 1.03 -9.33
N VAL A 107 23.99 2.08 -8.82
CA VAL A 107 23.01 2.00 -7.74
C VAL A 107 21.75 2.81 -8.04
N CYS A 108 20.66 2.44 -7.39
CA CYS A 108 19.37 3.14 -7.44
C CYS A 108 18.70 3.08 -6.06
N ASP A 109 18.31 4.24 -5.52
CA ASP A 109 17.62 4.33 -4.23
C ASP A 109 16.71 5.57 -4.14
N THR A 110 16.15 5.84 -2.95
CA THR A 110 15.31 7.03 -2.74
C THR A 110 16.09 8.34 -2.65
N PHE A 111 17.40 8.31 -2.38
CA PHE A 111 18.24 9.52 -2.38
C PHE A 111 18.61 9.95 -3.79
N SER A 112 18.71 9.02 -4.74
CA SER A 112 18.82 9.31 -6.17
C SER A 112 17.48 9.58 -6.86
N ASN A 113 16.38 9.73 -6.11
CA ASN A 113 15.01 9.85 -6.65
C ASN A 113 14.62 8.71 -7.61
N GLY A 114 15.22 7.53 -7.47
CA GLY A 114 15.01 6.40 -8.35
C GLY A 114 15.86 6.40 -9.63
N GLU A 115 16.78 7.36 -9.79
CA GLU A 115 17.73 7.38 -10.90
C GLU A 115 18.86 6.37 -10.66
N VAL A 116 19.35 5.78 -11.75
CA VAL A 116 20.51 4.90 -11.73
C VAL A 116 21.76 5.77 -11.84
N ILE A 117 22.60 5.74 -10.82
CA ILE A 117 23.82 6.54 -10.72
C ILE A 117 25.03 5.64 -10.46
N ASP A 118 26.23 6.17 -10.64
CA ASP A 118 27.44 5.47 -10.20
C ASP A 118 27.48 5.33 -8.66
N ALA A 119 27.97 4.21 -8.16
CA ALA A 119 28.14 3.98 -6.73
C ALA A 119 29.08 5.00 -6.07
N GLU A 120 30.04 5.57 -6.80
CA GLU A 120 30.91 6.65 -6.33
C GLU A 120 30.16 7.97 -6.10
N ASP A 121 29.12 8.22 -6.88
CA ASP A 121 28.27 9.42 -6.75
C ASP A 121 27.16 9.23 -5.70
N ALA A 122 26.98 8.00 -5.22
CA ALA A 122 25.94 7.69 -4.25
C ALA A 122 26.15 8.48 -2.95
N ARG A 123 25.09 9.14 -2.47
CA ARG A 123 25.08 9.84 -1.17
C ARG A 123 25.44 8.90 -0.01
N CYS A 124 25.05 7.64 -0.13
CA CYS A 124 25.28 6.56 0.83
C CYS A 124 26.61 5.83 0.65
N ARG A 125 27.55 6.28 -0.21
CA ARG A 125 28.82 5.59 -0.49
C ARG A 125 29.69 5.32 0.75
N ARG A 126 29.58 6.16 1.78
CA ARG A 126 30.30 6.03 3.06
C ARG A 126 29.52 5.26 4.14
N SER A 127 28.25 4.93 3.87
CA SER A 127 27.42 4.16 4.79
C SER A 127 27.91 2.71 4.88
N ARG A 128 27.74 2.11 6.06
CA ARG A 128 28.23 0.77 6.38
C ARG A 128 27.27 -0.29 5.83
N VAL A 129 27.79 -1.21 5.04
CA VAL A 129 27.03 -2.34 4.48
C VAL A 129 26.82 -3.39 5.56
N LYS A 130 25.58 -3.85 5.71
CA LYS A 130 25.20 -4.93 6.65
C LYS A 130 25.05 -6.28 5.96
N GLY A 131 24.62 -6.25 4.70
CA GLY A 131 24.43 -7.44 3.89
C GLY A 131 23.74 -7.10 2.59
N ALA A 132 23.63 -8.10 1.71
CA ALA A 132 23.03 -7.95 0.40
C ALA A 132 22.14 -9.15 0.05
N LEU A 133 20.99 -8.87 -0.54
CA LEU A 133 20.18 -9.83 -1.27
C LEU A 133 20.70 -9.91 -2.70
N LEU A 134 21.30 -11.04 -3.08
CA LEU A 134 21.71 -11.28 -4.47
C LEU A 134 20.60 -11.99 -5.22
N ILE A 135 20.28 -11.51 -6.42
CA ILE A 135 19.37 -12.21 -7.32
C ILE A 135 20.12 -13.38 -7.96
N SER A 136 19.71 -14.61 -7.67
CA SER A 136 20.37 -15.82 -8.19
C SER A 136 19.66 -16.40 -9.42
N GLY A 137 18.48 -15.90 -9.77
CA GLY A 137 17.78 -16.35 -10.97
C GLY A 137 16.30 -15.97 -11.00
N ARG A 138 15.60 -16.53 -11.99
CA ARG A 138 14.15 -16.40 -12.17
C ARG A 138 13.43 -17.64 -11.67
N VAL A 139 12.24 -17.43 -11.15
CA VAL A 139 11.31 -18.46 -10.69
C VAL A 139 9.91 -18.06 -11.12
N PRO A 140 8.96 -19.02 -11.26
CA PRO A 140 7.58 -18.66 -11.58
C PRO A 140 7.04 -17.62 -10.58
N PRO A 141 6.52 -16.47 -11.05
CA PRO A 141 5.92 -15.48 -10.17
C PRO A 141 4.67 -16.04 -9.51
N ARG A 142 4.33 -15.54 -8.31
CA ARG A 142 3.08 -15.92 -7.63
C ARG A 142 1.93 -15.05 -8.15
N VAL A 143 0.78 -15.67 -8.44
CA VAL A 143 -0.38 -15.05 -9.10
C VAL A 143 -1.07 -13.98 -8.25
N GLU A 144 -0.72 -13.88 -6.95
CA GLU A 144 -1.22 -12.90 -5.97
C GLU A 144 -1.18 -11.42 -6.43
N VAL A 145 -0.41 -11.09 -7.47
CA VAL A 145 -0.25 -9.71 -7.96
C VAL A 145 -1.39 -9.25 -8.89
N LEU A 146 -2.16 -10.16 -9.48
CA LEU A 146 -3.25 -9.78 -10.42
C LEU A 146 -4.54 -9.36 -9.72
N ASP A 147 -4.85 -9.96 -8.55
CA ASP A 147 -6.15 -9.77 -7.89
C ASP A 147 -6.26 -8.47 -7.08
N LEU A 148 -5.14 -7.85 -6.69
CA LEU A 148 -5.13 -6.66 -5.84
C LEU A 148 -5.69 -5.41 -6.53
N GLN A 149 -5.50 -5.29 -7.85
CA GLN A 149 -6.08 -4.19 -8.63
C GLN A 149 -7.59 -4.34 -8.77
N ALA A 150 -8.07 -5.56 -9.00
CA ALA A 150 -9.50 -5.87 -9.03
C ALA A 150 -10.16 -5.59 -7.67
N GLY A 151 -9.54 -6.00 -6.57
CA GLY A 151 -10.03 -5.73 -5.22
C GLY A 151 -10.17 -4.23 -4.91
N ARG A 152 -9.18 -3.41 -5.28
CA ARG A 152 -9.27 -1.95 -5.13
C ARG A 152 -10.34 -1.31 -6.01
N LEU A 153 -10.47 -1.77 -7.26
CA LEU A 153 -11.49 -1.24 -8.16
C LEU A 153 -12.88 -1.58 -7.62
N ALA A 154 -13.09 -2.81 -7.15
CA ALA A 154 -14.32 -3.23 -6.51
C ALA A 154 -14.64 -2.38 -5.28
N GLN A 155 -13.67 -2.10 -4.41
CA GLN A 155 -13.86 -1.22 -3.26
C GLN A 155 -14.23 0.21 -3.69
N LYS A 156 -13.52 0.81 -4.66
CA LYS A 156 -13.84 2.14 -5.18
C LYS A 156 -15.24 2.23 -5.78
N THR A 157 -15.64 1.22 -6.57
CA THR A 157 -16.98 1.13 -7.14
C THR A 157 -18.03 1.06 -6.04
N LYS A 158 -17.79 0.25 -5.00
CA LYS A 158 -18.66 0.19 -3.82
C LYS A 158 -18.82 1.56 -3.17
N VAL A 159 -17.74 2.26 -2.82
CA VAL A 159 -17.78 3.62 -2.24
C VAL A 159 -18.57 4.60 -3.11
N SER A 160 -18.35 4.55 -4.43
CA SER A 160 -19.08 5.39 -5.38
C SER A 160 -20.58 5.11 -5.35
N ASN A 161 -20.98 3.85 -5.26
CA ASN A 161 -22.39 3.46 -5.24
C ASN A 161 -23.10 3.91 -3.96
N TYR A 162 -22.48 3.84 -2.78
CA TYR A 162 -23.06 4.39 -1.54
C TYR A 162 -23.26 5.90 -1.64
N ARG A 163 -22.29 6.62 -2.22
CA ARG A 163 -22.41 8.07 -2.42
C ARG A 163 -23.59 8.45 -3.30
N VAL A 164 -23.78 7.72 -4.40
CA VAL A 164 -24.93 7.94 -5.29
C VAL A 164 -26.24 7.64 -4.56
N ALA A 165 -26.29 6.57 -3.75
CA ALA A 165 -27.46 6.23 -2.96
C ALA A 165 -27.80 7.32 -1.91
N PHE A 166 -26.79 7.81 -1.17
CA PHE A 166 -26.96 8.92 -0.21
C PHE A 166 -27.39 10.22 -0.88
N ALA A 167 -26.84 10.55 -2.04
CA ALA A 167 -27.25 11.74 -2.80
C ALA A 167 -28.70 11.63 -3.29
N ARG A 168 -29.15 10.44 -3.71
CA ARG A 168 -30.56 10.19 -4.08
C ARG A 168 -31.48 10.31 -2.87
N LEU A 169 -31.08 9.72 -1.74
CA LEU A 169 -31.84 9.78 -0.49
C LEU A 169 -32.01 11.24 -0.03
N ALA A 170 -30.92 12.00 0.02
CA ALA A 170 -30.96 13.40 0.42
C ALA A 170 -31.86 14.24 -0.50
N LYS A 171 -31.80 14.02 -1.82
CA LYS A 171 -32.71 14.68 -2.76
C LYS A 171 -34.18 14.35 -2.49
N ARG A 172 -34.51 13.10 -2.16
CA ARG A 172 -35.89 12.68 -1.85
C ARG A 172 -36.39 13.27 -0.53
N LEU A 173 -35.53 13.38 0.46
CA LEU A 173 -35.85 13.90 1.79
C LEU A 173 -35.70 15.43 1.89
N ASN A 174 -35.43 16.13 0.79
CA ASN A 174 -35.10 17.56 0.76
C ASN A 174 -34.02 17.93 1.80
N ALA A 175 -33.01 17.08 1.90
CA ALA A 175 -31.98 17.09 2.91
C ALA A 175 -30.61 17.43 2.31
N SER A 176 -29.65 17.79 3.15
CA SER A 176 -28.26 18.03 2.74
C SER A 176 -27.41 16.78 2.95
N VAL A 177 -26.34 16.61 2.16
CA VAL A 177 -25.35 15.54 2.34
C VAL A 177 -24.05 16.16 2.83
N SER A 178 -23.56 15.63 3.95
CA SER A 178 -22.28 16.02 4.54
C SER A 178 -21.41 14.78 4.75
N ARG A 179 -20.09 15.00 4.82
CA ARG A 179 -19.12 13.93 5.00
C ARG A 179 -17.92 14.39 5.80
N ASP A 180 -17.33 13.46 6.51
CA ASP A 180 -15.97 13.58 7.03
C ASP A 180 -15.15 12.31 6.69
N ASP A 181 -14.04 12.12 7.40
CA ASP A 181 -13.16 10.98 7.19
C ASP A 181 -13.78 9.65 7.63
N MET A 182 -14.76 9.64 8.53
CA MET A 182 -15.35 8.42 9.13
C MET A 182 -16.82 8.19 8.76
N TYR A 183 -17.55 9.24 8.40
CA TYR A 183 -18.99 9.21 8.22
C TYR A 183 -19.45 9.87 6.92
N LEU A 184 -20.53 9.31 6.40
CA LEU A 184 -21.41 9.95 5.44
C LEU A 184 -22.76 10.14 6.12
N TRP A 185 -23.29 11.37 6.15
CA TRP A 185 -24.60 11.61 6.75
C TRP A 185 -25.50 12.51 5.90
N VAL A 186 -26.81 12.30 6.06
CA VAL A 186 -27.88 13.11 5.48
C VAL A 186 -28.53 13.89 6.61
N GLU A 187 -28.58 15.21 6.49
CA GLU A 187 -29.23 16.08 7.47
C GLU A 187 -30.54 16.61 6.91
N MET A 188 -31.65 16.19 7.53
CA MET A 188 -32.99 16.57 7.15
C MET A 188 -33.36 17.95 7.70
N PRO A 189 -34.30 18.70 7.07
CA PRO A 189 -34.76 19.99 7.57
C PRO A 189 -35.33 19.96 9.01
N SER A 190 -35.76 18.78 9.46
CA SER A 190 -36.22 18.55 10.83
C SER A 190 -35.10 18.54 11.89
N GLY A 191 -33.83 18.66 11.48
CA GLY A 191 -32.65 18.53 12.35
C GLY A 191 -32.30 17.07 12.68
N ILE A 192 -32.87 16.11 11.95
CA ILE A 192 -32.54 14.68 12.11
C ILE A 192 -31.40 14.32 11.16
N CYS A 193 -30.39 13.62 11.68
CA CYS A 193 -29.23 13.15 10.94
C CYS A 193 -29.28 11.63 10.73
N LEU A 194 -29.17 11.20 9.48
CA LEU A 194 -28.97 9.79 9.14
C LEU A 194 -27.49 9.58 8.84
N ALA A 195 -26.77 8.83 9.69
CA ALA A 195 -25.34 8.62 9.55
C ALA A 195 -25.01 7.17 9.23
N MET A 196 -23.97 6.97 8.42
CA MET A 196 -23.40 5.65 8.11
C MET A 196 -21.88 5.70 8.18
N ARG A 197 -21.29 4.75 8.91
CA ARG A 197 -19.84 4.59 9.04
C ARG A 197 -19.26 3.94 7.80
N HIS A 198 -18.05 4.34 7.42
CA HIS A 198 -17.38 3.84 6.22
C HIS A 198 -17.13 2.31 6.22
N TRP A 199 -16.99 1.68 7.37
CA TRP A 199 -16.72 0.24 7.48
C TRP A 199 -17.98 -0.64 7.56
N ASP A 200 -19.15 -0.07 7.86
CA ASP A 200 -20.44 -0.81 7.87
C ASP A 200 -21.07 -0.89 6.46
N TRP A 201 -20.46 -0.22 5.48
CA TRP A 201 -20.93 -0.14 4.10
C TRP A 201 -21.36 -1.49 3.51
N PRO A 202 -20.55 -2.57 3.52
CA PRO A 202 -20.86 -3.81 2.81
C PRO A 202 -22.19 -4.47 3.18
N GLU A 203 -22.60 -4.37 4.45
CA GLU A 203 -23.83 -4.98 4.98
C GLU A 203 -25.02 -4.00 4.81
N SER A 204 -24.77 -2.69 4.89
CA SER A 204 -25.83 -1.67 4.87
C SER A 204 -26.29 -1.22 3.47
N TYR A 205 -25.70 -1.67 2.34
CA TYR A 205 -26.11 -1.18 1.00
C TYR A 205 -27.53 -1.57 0.59
N SER A 206 -27.89 -2.83 0.82
CA SER A 206 -29.23 -3.35 0.56
C SER A 206 -30.25 -2.59 1.40
N ASN A 207 -29.93 -2.36 2.67
CA ASN A 207 -30.75 -1.62 3.62
C ASN A 207 -30.90 -0.14 3.20
N LEU A 208 -29.81 0.52 2.80
CA LEU A 208 -29.82 1.90 2.33
C LEU A 208 -30.58 2.06 1.02
N SER A 209 -30.41 1.14 0.06
CA SER A 209 -31.10 1.21 -1.24
C SER A 209 -32.60 0.99 -1.07
N SER A 210 -33.00 0.01 -0.26
CA SER A 210 -34.40 -0.23 0.11
C SER A 210 -35.01 0.95 0.88
N PHE A 211 -34.26 1.52 1.82
CA PHE A 211 -34.69 2.71 2.56
C PHE A 211 -34.81 3.94 1.67
N ALA A 212 -33.90 4.12 0.71
CA ALA A 212 -34.00 5.21 -0.26
C ALA A 212 -35.26 5.11 -1.10
N GLU A 213 -35.73 3.89 -1.41
CA GLU A 213 -36.99 3.62 -2.09
C GLU A 213 -38.22 3.90 -1.24
N ASN A 214 -38.20 3.53 0.04
CA ASN A 214 -39.27 3.78 0.99
C ASN A 214 -38.72 4.22 2.36
N PRO A 215 -38.58 5.53 2.61
CA PRO A 215 -37.94 6.03 3.82
C PRO A 215 -38.85 5.88 5.04
N ASP A 216 -38.46 5.00 5.97
CA ASP A 216 -39.17 4.73 7.22
C ASP A 216 -38.20 4.77 8.40
N LEU A 217 -38.22 5.90 9.14
CA LEU A 217 -37.32 6.16 10.26
C LEU A 217 -37.47 5.16 11.41
N SER A 218 -38.59 4.43 11.50
CA SER A 218 -38.79 3.39 12.52
C SER A 218 -37.88 2.17 12.33
N ARG A 219 -37.28 2.02 11.13
CA ARG A 219 -36.35 0.93 10.79
C ARG A 219 -34.90 1.24 11.13
N LEU A 220 -34.62 2.40 11.73
CA LEU A 220 -33.27 2.86 12.04
C LEU A 220 -32.97 2.74 13.53
N GLU A 221 -31.72 2.44 13.86
CA GLU A 221 -31.25 2.43 15.24
C GLU A 221 -30.99 3.86 15.70
N ARG A 222 -31.60 4.27 16.80
CA ARG A 222 -31.41 5.60 17.36
C ARG A 222 -30.06 5.66 18.08
N ALA A 223 -29.26 6.68 17.80
CA ALA A 223 -28.04 6.96 18.53
C ALA A 223 -28.35 7.48 19.95
N ASP A 224 -27.35 7.44 20.83
CA ASP A 224 -27.46 7.93 22.22
C ASP A 224 -27.84 9.43 22.28
N ASP A 225 -27.55 10.20 21.23
CA ASP A 225 -28.03 11.55 21.01
C ASP A 225 -29.35 11.54 20.20
N SER A 226 -30.38 12.22 20.73
CA SER A 226 -31.77 12.11 20.26
C SER A 226 -32.05 12.49 18.80
N SER A 227 -31.05 13.03 18.09
CA SER A 227 -31.11 13.57 16.72
C SER A 227 -30.39 12.71 15.66
N THR A 228 -29.60 11.71 16.06
CA THR A 228 -28.83 10.89 15.11
C THR A 228 -29.40 9.47 15.02
N TYR A 229 -29.54 8.96 13.79
CA TYR A 229 -29.99 7.60 13.52
C TYR A 229 -28.94 6.86 12.67
N TRP A 230 -28.67 5.62 13.05
CA TRP A 230 -27.78 4.69 12.37
C TRP A 230 -28.59 3.73 11.50
N PHE A 231 -28.04 3.38 10.35
CA PHE A 231 -28.51 2.20 9.62
C PHE A 231 -28.18 0.96 10.46
N PRO A 232 -29.16 0.07 10.71
CA PRO A 232 -28.90 -1.19 11.40
C PRO A 232 -27.86 -1.99 10.62
N ARG A 233 -27.00 -2.69 11.36
CA ARG A 233 -25.99 -3.60 10.81
C ARG A 233 -26.65 -4.71 9.99
#